data_AF-A0A7W6AP05-F1
#
_entry.id   AF-A0A7W6AP05-F1
#
_cell.length_a   1.000
_cell.length_b   1.000
_cell.length_c   1.000
_cell.angle_alpha   90.00
_cell.angle_beta   90.00
_cell.angle_gamma   90.00
#
_symmetry.space_group_name_H-M   'P 1'
#
loop_
_entity.id
_entity.type
_entity.pdbx_description
1 polymer ?
#
loop_
_entity_poly.entity_id
_entity_poly.type
_entity_poly.pdbx_seq_one_letter_code
_entity_poly.pdbx_strand_id
1 'polypeptide(L)'
;MTALGSATVLWFAAVVALCILALRGDGPALILVVAAMAGGQVLSSLLKSAFDRARPDLIRGGPAVFDASFPSGHAMMSLVTYLTLATVLARDEPRRSLKSVYLAAAAILTLSVGASRVLLGVHWPTDVLGGWCAGIAWVSLCLLAALAWKPRERTAAPA
;
A
#
# COMPACT_ATOMS: atom_id res chain seq x y z
N MET A 1 -1.01 16.70 -10.68
CA MET A 1 -0.82 16.22 -9.29
C MET A 1 -1.27 14.76 -9.05
N THR A 2 -1.81 14.04 -10.03
CA THR A 2 -2.13 12.59 -9.93
C THR A 2 -0.96 11.65 -10.18
N ALA A 3 0.21 12.17 -10.60
CA ALA A 3 1.36 11.33 -10.97
C ALA A 3 1.84 10.45 -9.81
N LEU A 4 1.92 11.00 -8.60
CA LEU A 4 2.45 10.28 -7.42
C LEU A 4 1.61 9.04 -7.05
N GLY A 5 0.29 9.10 -7.21
CA GLY A 5 -0.61 7.98 -6.95
C GLY A 5 -0.87 7.10 -8.17
N SER A 6 -0.26 7.40 -9.31
CA SER A 6 -0.44 6.59 -10.52
C SER A 6 0.15 5.20 -10.31
N ALA A 7 -0.51 4.19 -10.88
CA ALA A 7 0.00 2.82 -10.84
C ALA A 7 1.47 2.76 -11.31
N THR A 8 1.83 3.53 -12.33
CA THR A 8 3.20 3.62 -12.85
C THR A 8 4.21 4.04 -11.79
N VAL A 9 3.94 5.10 -11.02
CA VAL A 9 4.89 5.58 -10.00
C VAL A 9 4.99 4.60 -8.83
N LEU A 10 3.86 4.02 -8.40
CA LEU A 10 3.85 3.04 -7.32
C LEU A 10 4.61 1.76 -7.69
N TRP A 11 4.36 1.22 -8.89
CA TRP A 11 5.07 0.04 -9.39
C TRP A 11 6.54 0.33 -9.68
N PHE A 12 6.87 1.52 -10.17
CA PHE A 12 8.27 1.91 -10.34
C PHE A 12 9.00 1.96 -8.99
N ALA A 13 8.40 2.60 -7.97
CA ALA A 13 8.97 2.64 -6.62
C ALA A 13 9.12 1.23 -6.03
N ALA A 14 8.16 0.34 -6.29
CA ALA A 14 8.22 -1.06 -5.91
C ALA A 14 9.41 -1.78 -6.54
N VAL A 15 9.57 -1.67 -7.87
CA VAL A 15 10.66 -2.31 -8.60
C VAL A 15 12.01 -1.81 -8.10
N VAL A 16 12.16 -0.49 -7.92
CA VAL A 16 13.39 0.10 -7.36
C VAL A 16 13.68 -0.47 -5.96
N ALA A 17 12.67 -0.52 -5.09
CA ALA A 17 12.83 -1.11 -3.75
C ALA A 17 13.21 -2.59 -3.81
N LEU A 18 12.55 -3.38 -4.66
CA LEU A 18 12.85 -4.80 -4.84
C LEU A 18 14.28 -5.01 -5.36
N CYS A 19 14.74 -4.21 -6.32
CA CYS A 19 16.13 -4.26 -6.79
C CYS A 19 17.11 -3.95 -5.67
N ILE A 20 16.88 -2.89 -4.88
CA ILE A 20 17.74 -2.53 -3.75
C ILE A 20 17.77 -3.65 -2.71
N LEU A 21 16.62 -4.22 -2.36
CA LEU A 21 16.52 -5.30 -1.37
C LEU A 21 17.17 -6.60 -1.86
N ALA A 22 17.04 -6.92 -3.15
CA ALA A 22 17.71 -8.05 -3.78
C ALA A 22 19.23 -7.88 -3.75
N LEU A 23 19.74 -6.68 -4.09
CA LEU A 23 21.18 -6.36 -4.04
C LEU A 23 21.73 -6.40 -2.61
N ARG A 24 20.90 -6.10 -1.60
CA ARG A 24 21.28 -6.19 -0.17
C ARG A 24 21.15 -7.60 0.40
N GLY A 25 20.52 -8.54 -0.31
CA GLY A 25 20.24 -9.88 0.19
C GLY A 25 19.20 -9.94 1.32
N ASP A 26 18.36 -8.91 1.50
CA ASP A 26 17.30 -8.90 2.54
C ASP A 26 16.04 -9.64 2.05
N GLY A 27 16.15 -10.97 1.98
CA GLY A 27 15.06 -11.85 1.56
C GLY A 27 13.74 -11.62 2.30
N PRO A 28 13.73 -11.48 3.64
CA PRO A 28 12.51 -11.19 4.39
C PRO A 28 11.82 -9.88 3.97
N ALA A 29 12.57 -8.80 3.80
CA ALA A 29 11.99 -7.53 3.33
C ALA A 29 11.50 -7.62 1.88
N LEU A 30 12.21 -8.35 1.03
CA LEU A 30 11.80 -8.59 -0.36
C LEU A 30 10.45 -9.33 -0.41
N ILE A 31 10.31 -10.41 0.36
CA ILE A 31 9.06 -11.19 0.46
C ILE A 31 7.93 -10.29 0.97
N LEU A 32 8.19 -9.48 2.00
CA LEU A 32 7.19 -8.55 2.54
C LEU A 32 6.69 -7.56 1.48
N VAL A 33 7.59 -6.93 0.73
CA VAL A 33 7.21 -5.97 -0.33
C VAL A 33 6.41 -6.66 -1.43
N VAL A 34 6.84 -7.83 -1.89
CA VAL A 34 6.11 -8.60 -2.92
C VAL A 34 4.72 -9.00 -2.41
N ALA A 35 4.62 -9.58 -1.22
CA ALA A 35 3.35 -10.03 -0.64
C ALA A 35 2.38 -8.86 -0.42
N ALA A 36 2.89 -7.73 0.11
CA ALA A 36 2.08 -6.54 0.31
C ALA A 36 1.54 -6.01 -1.02
N MET A 37 2.38 -5.84 -2.04
CA MET A 37 1.98 -5.19 -3.29
C MET A 37 1.19 -6.10 -4.22
N ALA A 38 1.66 -7.32 -4.48
CA ALA A 38 0.94 -8.26 -5.34
C ALA A 38 -0.38 -8.68 -4.68
N GLY A 39 -0.36 -9.01 -3.40
CA GLY A 39 -1.56 -9.35 -2.65
C GLY A 39 -2.53 -8.18 -2.48
N GLY A 40 -2.02 -6.96 -2.28
CA GLY A 40 -2.85 -5.75 -2.20
C GLY A 40 -3.56 -5.45 -3.52
N GLN A 41 -2.88 -5.67 -4.66
CA GLN A 41 -3.48 -5.53 -5.98
C GLN A 41 -4.59 -6.57 -6.20
N VAL A 42 -4.34 -7.84 -5.86
CA VAL A 42 -5.34 -8.91 -5.96
C VAL A 42 -6.54 -8.59 -5.07
N LEU A 43 -6.31 -8.20 -3.82
CA LEU A 43 -7.38 -7.83 -2.89
C LEU A 43 -8.20 -6.64 -3.39
N SER A 44 -7.55 -5.61 -3.95
CA SER A 44 -8.24 -4.47 -4.55
C SER A 44 -9.16 -4.89 -5.69
N SER A 45 -8.68 -5.78 -6.58
CA SER A 45 -9.47 -6.31 -7.69
C SER A 45 -10.64 -7.19 -7.21
N LEU A 46 -10.42 -8.05 -6.21
CA LEU A 46 -11.47 -8.89 -5.63
C LEU A 46 -12.57 -8.05 -4.98
N LEU A 47 -12.20 -7.05 -4.18
CA LEU A 47 -13.17 -6.15 -3.55
C LEU A 47 -13.98 -5.38 -4.60
N LYS A 48 -13.34 -4.93 -5.68
CA LYS A 48 -14.06 -4.31 -6.80
C LYS A 48 -15.11 -5.21 -7.42
N SER A 49 -14.74 -6.47 -7.72
CA SER A 49 -15.69 -7.44 -8.25
C SER A 49 -16.80 -7.81 -7.28
N ALA A 50 -16.54 -7.74 -5.96
CA ALA A 50 -17.52 -8.11 -4.94
C ALA A 50 -18.55 -7.01 -4.66
N PHE A 51 -18.15 -5.73 -4.70
CA PHE A 51 -19.05 -4.61 -4.39
C PHE A 51 -19.72 -4.00 -5.62
N ASP A 52 -19.10 -4.09 -6.80
CA ASP A 52 -19.61 -3.60 -8.08
C ASP A 52 -20.29 -2.21 -8.02
N ARG A 53 -19.67 -1.30 -7.29
CA ARG A 53 -20.27 0.00 -7.00
C ARG A 53 -20.09 0.95 -8.19
N ALA A 54 -21.18 1.60 -8.60
CA ALA A 54 -21.14 2.65 -9.62
C ALA A 54 -20.27 3.86 -9.20
N ARG A 55 -19.60 4.49 -10.17
CA ARG A 55 -18.80 5.71 -9.97
C ARG A 55 -19.67 6.96 -9.85
N PRO A 56 -19.18 8.03 -9.20
CA PRO A 56 -19.85 9.33 -9.27
C PRO A 56 -19.83 9.85 -10.71
N ASP A 57 -21.00 10.20 -11.26
CA ASP A 57 -21.12 10.88 -12.56
C ASP A 57 -21.34 12.38 -12.36
N LEU A 58 -20.33 13.03 -11.75
CA LEU A 58 -20.39 14.44 -11.36
C LEU A 58 -19.91 15.39 -12.48
N ILE A 59 -19.18 14.86 -13.47
CA ILE A 59 -18.57 15.66 -14.55
C ILE A 59 -18.97 15.05 -15.90
N ARG A 60 -19.87 15.72 -16.62
CA ARG A 60 -20.19 15.40 -18.02
C ARG A 60 -18.91 15.45 -18.86
N GLY A 61 -18.52 14.33 -19.47
CA GLY A 61 -17.30 14.21 -20.29
C GLY A 61 -16.03 13.84 -19.52
N GLY A 62 -16.15 13.39 -18.26
CA GLY A 62 -15.03 12.81 -17.52
C GLY A 62 -14.45 11.56 -18.19
N PRO A 63 -13.21 11.15 -17.85
CA PRO A 63 -12.59 9.97 -18.41
C PRO A 63 -13.47 8.74 -18.17
N ALA A 64 -13.82 8.03 -19.25
CA ALA A 64 -14.61 6.81 -19.18
C ALA A 64 -13.79 5.73 -18.47
N VAL A 65 -14.13 5.46 -17.20
CA VAL A 65 -13.53 4.38 -16.42
C VAL A 65 -14.60 3.34 -16.15
N PHE A 66 -14.56 2.23 -16.89
CA PHE A 66 -15.56 1.15 -16.86
C PHE A 66 -15.37 0.15 -15.69
N ASP A 67 -14.65 0.54 -14.64
CA ASP A 67 -14.30 -0.33 -13.52
C ASP A 67 -14.95 0.18 -12.21
N ALA A 68 -15.30 -0.72 -11.30
CA ALA A 68 -16.02 -0.44 -10.07
C ALA A 68 -15.35 0.68 -9.24
N SER A 69 -16.17 1.47 -8.55
CA SER A 69 -15.72 2.64 -7.79
C SER A 69 -15.13 2.29 -6.43
N PHE A 70 -15.64 1.22 -5.80
CA PHE A 70 -15.24 0.80 -4.47
C PHE A 70 -14.40 -0.49 -4.51
N PRO A 71 -13.30 -0.56 -3.75
CA PRO A 71 -12.60 0.56 -3.11
C PRO A 71 -11.79 1.37 -4.14
N SER A 72 -11.36 2.58 -3.76
CA SER A 72 -10.42 3.35 -4.58
C SER A 72 -9.07 2.64 -4.64
N GLY A 73 -8.76 2.05 -5.80
CA GLY A 73 -7.48 1.35 -6.02
C GLY A 73 -6.26 2.26 -5.85
N HIS A 74 -6.36 3.55 -6.22
CA HIS A 74 -5.28 4.52 -5.99
C HIS A 74 -5.06 4.76 -4.49
N ALA A 75 -6.14 4.89 -3.71
CA ALA A 75 -6.05 5.09 -2.26
C ALA A 75 -5.48 3.85 -1.56
N MET A 76 -5.96 2.66 -1.92
CA MET A 76 -5.50 1.40 -1.35
C MET A 76 -4.03 1.12 -1.71
N MET A 77 -3.67 1.17 -3.00
CA MET A 77 -2.32 0.81 -3.44
C MET A 77 -1.26 1.85 -3.04
N SER A 78 -1.61 3.14 -2.97
CA SER A 78 -0.67 4.14 -2.42
C SER A 78 -0.38 3.89 -0.95
N LEU A 79 -1.41 3.58 -0.15
CA LEU A 79 -1.23 3.22 1.25
C LEU A 79 -0.36 1.97 1.40
N VAL A 80 -0.71 0.88 0.69
CA VAL A 80 0.02 -0.38 0.73
C VAL A 80 1.48 -0.18 0.36
N THR A 81 1.76 0.57 -0.71
CA THR A 81 3.12 0.83 -1.19
C THR A 81 3.90 1.67 -0.18
N TYR A 82 3.41 2.87 0.15
CA TYR A 82 4.18 3.81 0.96
C TYR A 82 4.36 3.36 2.40
N LEU A 83 3.34 2.75 3.01
CA LEU A 83 3.44 2.26 4.38
C LEU A 83 4.40 1.06 4.49
N THR A 84 4.36 0.16 3.52
CA THR A 84 5.28 -0.99 3.48
C THR A 84 6.72 -0.52 3.30
N LEU A 85 6.98 0.39 2.35
CA LEU A 85 8.32 0.94 2.14
C LEU A 85 8.82 1.73 3.36
N ALA A 86 7.96 2.54 3.99
CA ALA A 86 8.31 3.25 5.21
C ALA A 86 8.65 2.29 6.36
N THR A 87 7.96 1.16 6.46
CA THR A 87 8.23 0.14 7.48
C THR A 87 9.56 -0.58 7.22
N VAL A 88 9.87 -0.89 5.96
CA VAL A 88 11.17 -1.46 5.57
C VAL A 88 12.30 -0.46 5.88
N LEU A 89 12.15 0.81 5.54
CA LEU A 89 13.14 1.84 5.85
C LEU A 89 13.29 2.07 7.36
N ALA A 90 12.20 2.06 8.11
CA ALA A 90 12.21 2.27 9.56
C ALA A 90 12.78 1.07 10.35
N ARG A 91 12.83 -0.12 9.75
CA ARG A 91 13.39 -1.33 10.36
C ARG A 91 14.89 -1.17 10.64
N ASP A 92 15.65 -0.69 9.67
CA ASP A 92 17.12 -0.61 9.73
C ASP A 92 17.63 0.72 10.26
N GLU A 93 16.74 1.71 10.44
CA GLU A 93 17.09 3.02 10.96
C GLU A 93 17.19 3.00 12.50
N PRO A 94 18.31 3.40 13.13
CA PRO A 94 18.39 3.51 14.59
C PRO A 94 17.67 4.74 15.16
N ARG A 95 17.56 5.84 14.40
CA ARG A 95 17.05 7.13 14.91
C ARG A 95 15.52 7.16 14.88
N ARG A 96 14.90 7.28 16.06
CA ARG A 96 13.43 7.39 16.20
C ARG A 96 12.83 8.55 15.40
N SER A 97 13.54 9.69 15.32
CA SER A 97 13.09 10.85 14.54
C SER A 97 12.93 10.52 13.06
N LEU A 98 13.89 9.80 12.47
CA LEU A 98 13.84 9.41 11.05
C LEU A 98 12.75 8.36 10.79
N LYS A 99 12.49 7.44 11.73
CA LYS A 99 11.34 6.52 11.63
C LYS A 99 10.03 7.30 11.54
N SER A 100 9.85 8.29 12.41
CA SER A 100 8.66 9.16 12.38
C SER A 100 8.55 9.92 11.07
N VAL A 101 9.67 10.39 10.52
CA VAL A 101 9.69 11.06 9.20
C VAL A 101 9.24 10.12 8.08
N TYR A 102 9.71 8.87 8.04
CA TYR A 102 9.29 7.91 7.00
C TYR A 102 7.79 7.61 7.07
N LEU A 103 7.26 7.38 8.28
CA LEU A 103 5.84 7.11 8.49
C LEU A 103 4.98 8.34 8.18
N ALA A 104 5.42 9.54 8.59
CA ALA A 104 4.74 10.79 8.28
C ALA A 104 4.72 11.06 6.77
N ALA A 105 5.83 10.84 6.08
CA ALA A 105 5.91 10.97 4.62
C ALA A 105 4.93 10.01 3.93
N ALA A 106 4.89 8.75 4.35
CA ALA A 106 3.94 7.77 3.82
C ALA A 106 2.48 8.19 4.04
N ALA A 107 2.15 8.70 5.23
CA ALA A 107 0.83 9.21 5.53
C ALA A 107 0.46 10.42 4.65
N ILE A 108 1.34 11.42 4.54
CA ILE A 108 1.11 12.63 3.74
C ILE A 108 0.90 12.26 2.26
N LEU A 109 1.74 11.40 1.68
CA LEU A 109 1.61 10.96 0.29
C LEU A 109 0.29 10.22 0.06
N THR A 110 -0.05 9.28 0.95
CA THR A 110 -1.30 8.50 0.87
C THR A 110 -2.54 9.39 0.97
N LEU A 111 -2.55 10.33 1.91
CA LEU A 111 -3.63 11.29 2.09
C LEU A 111 -3.77 12.20 0.87
N SER A 112 -2.64 12.70 0.33
CA SER A 112 -2.62 13.56 -0.86
C SER A 112 -3.18 12.83 -2.08
N VAL A 113 -2.80 11.56 -2.27
CA VAL A 113 -3.34 10.72 -3.34
C VAL A 113 -4.84 10.51 -3.18
N GLY A 114 -5.32 10.12 -2.00
CA GLY A 114 -6.75 9.91 -1.77
C GLY A 114 -7.58 11.19 -1.95
N ALA A 115 -7.12 12.32 -1.40
CA ALA A 115 -7.75 13.62 -1.58
C ALA A 115 -7.85 14.00 -3.07
N SER A 116 -6.80 13.76 -3.86
CA SER A 116 -6.84 14.02 -5.30
C SER A 116 -7.94 13.25 -6.03
N ARG A 117 -8.29 12.03 -5.56
CA ARG A 117 -9.35 11.23 -6.19
C ARG A 117 -10.75 11.77 -5.90
N VAL A 118 -10.96 12.32 -4.71
CA VAL A 118 -12.22 12.99 -4.35
C VAL A 118 -12.34 14.32 -5.10
N LEU A 119 -11.27 15.12 -5.12
CA LEU A 119 -11.25 16.43 -5.78
C LEU A 119 -11.48 16.34 -7.29
N LEU A 120 -10.98 15.27 -7.93
CA LEU A 120 -11.23 15.01 -9.35
C LEU A 120 -12.62 14.44 -9.65
N GLY A 121 -13.46 14.20 -8.63
CA GLY A 121 -14.82 13.70 -8.80
C GLY A 121 -14.92 12.24 -9.29
N VAL A 122 -13.82 11.49 -9.24
CA VAL A 122 -13.70 10.14 -9.83
C VAL A 122 -13.97 9.01 -8.83
N HIS A 123 -14.04 9.35 -7.53
CA HIS A 123 -14.37 8.45 -6.43
C HIS A 123 -15.16 9.18 -5.35
N TRP A 124 -16.06 8.46 -4.68
CA TRP A 124 -16.71 8.95 -3.47
C TRP A 124 -15.69 9.03 -2.32
N PRO A 125 -15.86 9.94 -1.33
CA PRO A 125 -15.04 9.95 -0.13
C PRO A 125 -15.02 8.58 0.59
N THR A 126 -16.14 7.87 0.57
CA THR A 126 -16.27 6.53 1.16
C THR A 126 -15.44 5.47 0.41
N ASP A 127 -15.20 5.62 -0.89
CA ASP A 127 -14.34 4.71 -1.66
C ASP A 127 -12.87 4.87 -1.27
N VAL A 128 -12.46 6.10 -0.97
CA VAL A 128 -11.11 6.42 -0.50
C VAL A 128 -10.91 5.91 0.92
N LEU A 129 -11.85 6.18 1.83
CA LEU A 129 -11.82 5.65 3.19
C LEU A 129 -11.79 4.11 3.20
N GLY A 130 -12.65 3.47 2.41
CA GLY A 130 -12.67 2.01 2.27
C GLY A 130 -11.34 1.46 1.73
N GLY A 131 -10.75 2.14 0.75
CA GLY A 131 -9.43 1.79 0.22
C GLY A 131 -8.32 1.90 1.27
N TRP A 132 -8.32 2.95 2.10
CA TRP A 132 -7.35 3.07 3.18
C TRP A 132 -7.54 2.01 4.25
N CYS A 133 -8.78 1.76 4.70
CA CYS A 133 -9.06 0.71 5.69
C CYS A 133 -8.62 -0.67 5.20
N ALA A 134 -8.97 -1.04 3.96
CA ALA A 134 -8.56 -2.30 3.36
C ALA A 134 -7.03 -2.40 3.22
N GLY A 135 -6.37 -1.30 2.81
CA GLY A 135 -4.92 -1.23 2.72
C GLY A 135 -4.22 -1.41 4.08
N ILE A 136 -4.70 -0.72 5.13
CA ILE A 136 -4.16 -0.84 6.50
C ILE A 136 -4.31 -2.27 6.99
N ALA A 137 -5.51 -2.86 6.83
CA ALA A 137 -5.77 -4.23 7.23
C ALA A 137 -4.82 -5.21 6.52
N TRP A 138 -4.63 -5.04 5.20
CA TRP A 138 -3.75 -5.89 4.41
C TRP A 138 -2.27 -5.77 4.80
N VAL A 139 -1.75 -4.55 4.93
CA VAL A 139 -0.36 -4.32 5.37
C VAL A 139 -0.15 -4.87 6.77
N SER A 140 -1.09 -4.65 7.69
CA SER A 140 -1.02 -5.18 9.06
C SER A 140 -0.96 -6.71 9.06
N LEU A 141 -1.77 -7.36 8.23
CA LEU A 141 -1.73 -8.82 8.06
C LEU A 141 -0.37 -9.29 7.54
N CYS A 142 0.18 -8.63 6.52
CA CYS A 142 1.49 -8.98 5.97
C CYS A 142 2.61 -8.82 7.01
N LEU A 143 2.57 -7.75 7.82
CA LEU A 143 3.53 -7.52 8.89
C LEU A 143 3.41 -8.57 10.00
N LEU A 144 2.19 -8.90 10.43
CA LEU A 144 1.95 -9.95 11.43
C LEU A 144 2.45 -11.31 10.93
N ALA A 145 2.19 -11.64 9.66
CA ALA A 145 2.71 -12.85 9.04
C ALA A 145 4.24 -12.87 9.00
N ALA A 146 4.89 -11.75 8.63
CA ALA A 146 6.35 -11.64 8.62
C ALA A 146 6.96 -11.76 10.03
N LEU A 147 6.28 -11.24 11.06
CA LEU A 147 6.70 -11.39 12.45
C LEU A 147 6.54 -12.83 12.95
N ALA A 148 5.46 -13.51 12.56
CA ALA A 148 5.20 -14.90 12.92
C ALA A 148 6.12 -15.90 12.19
N TRP A 149 6.60 -15.55 10.99
CA TRP A 149 7.50 -16.40 10.20
C TRP A 149 8.92 -16.47 10.75
N LYS A 150 9.37 -15.46 11.54
CA LYS A 150 10.68 -15.54 12.18
C LYS A 150 10.72 -16.81 13.03
N PRO A 151 11.60 -17.80 12.72
CA PRO A 151 11.71 -19.00 13.53
C PRO A 151 11.93 -18.56 14.97
N ARG A 152 11.07 -19.00 15.89
CA ARG A 152 11.42 -19.01 17.31
C ARG A 152 12.76 -19.73 17.35
N GLU A 153 13.83 -19.01 17.68
CA GLU A 153 15.07 -19.67 18.09
C GLU A 153 14.63 -20.69 19.12
N ARG A 154 14.71 -21.99 18.75
CA ARG A 154 14.44 -23.09 19.66
C ARG A 154 15.39 -22.83 20.81
N THR A 155 14.87 -22.34 21.93
CA THR A 155 15.57 -22.30 23.20
C THR A 155 16.13 -23.70 23.38
N ALA A 156 17.43 -23.84 23.12
CA ALA A 156 18.14 -25.07 23.37
C ALA A 156 17.94 -25.35 24.85
N ALA A 157 17.19 -26.41 25.17
CA ALA A 157 17.06 -26.86 26.54
C ALA A 157 18.48 -27.21 27.04
N PRO A 158 18.91 -26.70 28.19
CA PRO A 158 20.15 -27.17 28.79
C PRO A 158 19.99 -28.65 29.12
N ALA A 159 20.92 -29.47 28.61
CA ALA A 159 21.09 -30.88 28.97
C ALA A 159 21.80 -31.01 30.32
#